data_AF-A0A958LC87-F1
#
_entry.id   AF-A0A958LC87-F1
#
_cell.length_a   1.000
_cell.length_b   1.000
_cell.length_c   1.000
_cell.angle_alpha   90.00
_cell.angle_beta   90.00
_cell.angle_gamma   90.00
#
_symmetry.space_group_name_H-M   'P 1'
#
loop_
_entity.id
_entity.type
_entity.pdbx_description
1 polymer ?
#
loop_
_entity_poly.entity_id
_entity_poly.type
_entity_poly.pdbx_seq_one_letter_code
_entity_poly.pdbx_strand_id
1 'polypeptide(L)'
;MLLPLPIPTLTMFGYKSRRRMLSSWLFSSLLVGAIPAAAVAQSESDQTPHQGPRVERDARPGERLRARRQEGETAGRHSQRDIDQAGGNRMGRLGRFMEFVSNYQDTVADPYQATGFALLGIQDHYRKLGKPLDAVPVLQKVLADTRDQRMRNIVLYHLRQIYERAGNDEQFLAVSQQIVNENIRAIQSDSRN
;
A
#
# COMPACT_ATOMS: atom_id res chain seq x y z
N MET A 1 12.08 35.91 -78.15
CA MET A 1 11.13 35.88 -77.02
C MET A 1 11.21 34.52 -76.35
N LEU A 2 11.77 34.48 -75.14
CA LEU A 2 11.62 33.46 -74.10
C LEU A 2 12.55 33.90 -72.96
N LEU A 3 12.01 34.69 -72.03
CA LEU A 3 12.74 35.15 -70.85
C LEU A 3 12.80 34.02 -69.81
N PRO A 4 13.94 33.83 -69.11
CA PRO A 4 14.09 32.78 -68.11
C PRO A 4 13.33 33.10 -66.82
N LEU A 5 12.71 32.08 -66.25
CA LEU A 5 12.00 32.14 -64.96
C LEU A 5 12.98 32.18 -63.78
N PRO A 6 12.70 32.94 -62.70
CA PRO A 6 13.55 32.99 -61.52
C PRO A 6 13.36 31.77 -60.61
N ILE A 7 14.49 31.21 -60.16
CA ILE A 7 14.57 30.13 -59.17
C ILE A 7 14.44 30.74 -57.76
N PRO A 8 13.57 30.25 -56.87
CA PRO A 8 13.54 30.69 -55.48
C PRO A 8 14.68 30.05 -54.67
N THR A 9 15.56 30.90 -54.15
CA THR A 9 16.58 30.56 -53.15
C THR A 9 15.93 30.20 -51.81
N LEU A 10 16.15 28.98 -51.34
CA LEU A 10 15.71 28.49 -50.04
C LEU A 10 16.65 29.06 -48.95
N THR A 11 16.22 30.13 -48.29
CA THR A 11 16.91 30.73 -47.15
C THR A 11 16.70 29.85 -45.90
N MET A 12 17.81 29.39 -45.31
CA MET A 12 17.82 28.73 -44.01
C MET A 12 17.23 29.65 -42.92
N PHE A 13 16.14 29.22 -42.30
CA PHE A 13 15.66 29.82 -41.05
C PHE A 13 16.37 29.17 -39.86
N GLY A 14 17.25 29.94 -39.22
CA GLY A 14 17.82 29.61 -37.93
C GLY A 14 16.76 29.58 -36.83
N TYR A 15 16.58 28.41 -36.21
CA TYR A 15 15.74 28.27 -35.02
C TYR A 15 16.52 28.76 -33.79
N LYS A 16 16.26 30.02 -33.42
CA LYS A 16 16.65 30.62 -32.14
C LYS A 16 15.36 30.91 -31.36
N SER A 17 14.98 30.06 -30.42
CA SER A 17 13.90 30.36 -29.46
C SER A 17 14.26 29.81 -28.09
N ARG A 18 14.94 30.62 -27.28
CA ARG A 18 14.41 31.42 -26.14
C ARG A 18 14.11 30.56 -24.90
N ARG A 19 15.13 30.50 -24.03
CA ARG A 19 14.99 30.36 -22.58
C ARG A 19 13.96 31.39 -22.07
N ARG A 20 12.87 30.93 -21.47
CA ARG A 20 12.03 31.70 -20.53
C ARG A 20 12.26 31.06 -19.17
N MET A 21 13.12 31.70 -18.36
CA MET A 21 12.73 32.57 -17.24
C MET A 21 12.17 31.79 -16.05
N LEU A 22 13.07 31.65 -15.08
CA LEU A 22 12.85 31.38 -13.67
C LEU A 22 11.71 32.27 -13.15
N SER A 23 10.59 31.68 -12.73
CA SER A 23 9.67 32.33 -11.81
C SER A 23 10.07 31.97 -10.39
N SER A 24 10.90 32.84 -9.83
CA SER A 24 11.17 32.96 -8.40
C SER A 24 9.85 33.23 -7.66
N TRP A 25 9.40 32.29 -6.83
CA TRP A 25 8.37 32.56 -5.83
C TRP A 25 9.06 32.81 -4.50
N LEU A 26 9.37 34.08 -4.25
CA LEU A 26 9.68 34.61 -2.94
C LEU A 26 8.36 34.89 -2.23
N PHE A 27 7.99 34.06 -1.25
CA PHE A 27 7.06 34.45 -0.19
C PHE A 27 7.85 34.54 1.12
N SER A 28 8.40 35.71 1.39
CA SER A 28 8.75 36.15 2.73
C SER A 28 7.70 37.15 3.19
N SER A 29 6.96 36.82 4.25
CA SER A 29 7.10 37.51 5.54
C SER A 29 5.98 37.18 6.51
N LEU A 30 6.42 36.78 7.70
CA LEU A 30 5.95 37.17 9.02
C LEU A 30 4.43 37.19 9.28
N LEU A 31 4.01 36.26 10.13
CA LEU A 31 3.19 36.63 11.27
C LEU A 31 3.71 35.94 12.53
N VAL A 32 4.33 36.78 13.36
CA VAL A 32 4.60 36.57 14.78
C VAL A 32 3.26 36.52 15.49
N GLY A 33 3.01 35.45 16.26
CA GLY A 33 1.81 35.27 17.06
C GLY A 33 2.12 34.42 18.28
N ALA A 34 1.98 35.04 19.44
CA ALA A 34 2.42 34.63 20.76
C ALA A 34 2.00 33.23 21.25
N ILE A 35 2.90 32.68 22.09
CA ILE A 35 2.70 31.60 23.05
C ILE A 35 1.62 31.98 24.08
N PRO A 36 0.78 31.03 24.53
CA PRO A 36 0.62 30.91 25.98
C PRO A 36 0.95 29.50 26.48
N ALA A 37 1.64 29.50 27.62
CA ALA A 37 1.94 28.38 28.49
C ALA A 37 0.72 28.03 29.35
N ALA A 38 0.43 26.73 29.47
CA ALA A 38 -0.34 26.02 30.52
C ALA A 38 -0.82 24.70 29.87
N ALA A 39 -0.81 23.52 30.48
CA ALA A 39 -0.59 23.14 31.86
C ALA A 39 0.01 21.72 31.85
N VAL A 40 0.94 21.50 32.75
CA VAL A 40 1.32 20.18 33.25
C VAL A 40 0.11 19.62 34.00
N ALA A 41 -0.46 18.52 33.52
CA ALA A 41 -1.34 17.67 34.28
C ALA A 41 -0.71 16.27 34.32
N GLN A 42 -0.09 15.97 35.46
CA GLN A 42 0.25 14.64 35.89
C GLN A 42 -1.06 13.86 36.05
N SER A 43 -1.21 12.75 35.34
CA SER A 43 -2.21 11.73 35.66
C SER A 43 -1.47 10.48 36.10
N GLU A 44 -1.33 10.36 37.41
CA GLU A 44 -1.19 9.10 38.14
C GLU A 44 -2.47 8.25 37.98
N SER A 45 -2.40 6.99 38.44
CA SER A 45 -3.38 5.88 38.33
C SER A 45 -3.34 5.17 36.97
N ASP A 46 -3.20 3.85 36.84
CA ASP A 46 -3.56 2.77 37.74
C ASP A 46 -2.53 1.63 37.66
N GLN A 47 -1.97 1.30 38.82
CA GLN A 47 -1.34 0.00 39.06
C GLN A 47 -2.47 -1.04 39.18
N THR A 48 -2.62 -1.90 38.18
CA THR A 48 -3.42 -3.11 38.32
C THR A 48 -2.58 -4.17 39.03
N PRO A 49 -2.97 -4.64 40.22
CA PRO A 49 -2.26 -5.73 40.87
C PRO A 49 -2.57 -7.04 40.14
N HIS A 50 -1.51 -7.70 39.68
CA HIS A 50 -1.48 -9.09 39.28
C HIS A 50 -2.15 -9.97 40.36
N GLN A 51 -3.42 -10.32 40.16
CA GLN A 51 -4.04 -11.45 40.86
C GLN A 51 -3.54 -12.74 40.22
N GLY A 52 -2.43 -13.25 40.74
CA GLY A 52 -2.03 -14.63 40.52
C GLY A 52 -3.07 -15.61 41.07
N PRO A 53 -3.14 -16.84 40.53
CA PRO A 53 -4.11 -17.83 40.93
C PRO A 53 -3.99 -18.10 42.43
N ARG A 54 -5.08 -17.79 43.14
CA ARG A 54 -5.26 -18.01 44.57
C ARG A 54 -5.37 -19.52 44.80
N VAL A 55 -4.22 -20.18 44.92
CA VAL A 55 -4.12 -21.59 45.30
C VAL A 55 -4.55 -21.70 46.77
N GLU A 56 -5.83 -22.01 46.90
CA GLU A 56 -6.52 -22.72 47.98
C GLU A 56 -5.57 -23.43 48.95
N ARG A 57 -5.10 -22.68 49.96
CA ARG A 57 -4.12 -23.14 50.94
C ARG A 57 -4.73 -23.86 52.14
N ASP A 58 -6.02 -24.20 52.08
CA ASP A 58 -6.78 -24.79 53.18
C ASP A 58 -7.47 -26.12 52.85
N ALA A 59 -7.14 -26.76 51.71
CA ALA A 59 -7.64 -28.09 51.41
C ALA A 59 -6.94 -29.15 52.29
N ARG A 60 -7.72 -29.76 53.20
CA ARG A 60 -7.32 -30.85 54.10
C ARG A 60 -6.68 -32.01 53.29
N PRO A 61 -5.64 -32.68 53.80
CA PRO A 61 -4.88 -33.71 53.07
C PRO A 61 -5.71 -34.87 52.48
N GLY A 62 -6.93 -35.12 52.98
CA GLY A 62 -7.79 -36.20 52.51
C GLY A 62 -8.55 -35.92 51.19
N GLU A 63 -8.75 -34.66 50.80
CA GLU A 63 -9.55 -34.33 49.60
C GLU A 63 -8.73 -34.31 48.31
N ARG A 64 -7.42 -34.06 48.41
CA ARG A 64 -6.50 -34.07 47.24
C ARG A 64 -6.40 -35.44 46.55
N LEU A 65 -6.61 -36.53 47.30
CA LEU A 65 -6.55 -37.88 46.75
C LEU A 65 -7.84 -38.28 46.01
N ARG A 66 -8.99 -37.65 46.31
CA ARG A 66 -10.25 -37.91 45.59
C ARG A 66 -10.33 -37.15 44.27
N ALA A 67 -9.82 -35.91 44.21
CA ALA A 67 -9.71 -35.15 42.97
C ALA A 67 -8.76 -35.82 41.95
N ARG A 68 -7.58 -36.29 42.39
CA ARG A 68 -6.63 -36.99 41.50
C ARG A 68 -7.13 -38.33 40.96
N ARG A 69 -8.07 -38.99 41.62
CA ARG A 69 -8.61 -40.29 41.14
C ARG A 69 -9.67 -40.11 40.07
N GLN A 70 -10.37 -38.96 40.04
CA GLN A 70 -11.33 -38.64 38.98
C GLN A 70 -10.65 -38.09 37.70
N GLU A 71 -9.49 -37.43 37.82
CA GLU A 71 -8.74 -36.95 36.66
C GLU A 71 -8.00 -38.06 35.88
N GLY A 72 -7.77 -39.23 36.50
CA GLY A 72 -7.10 -40.36 35.86
C GLY A 72 -7.98 -41.18 34.89
N GLU A 73 -9.31 -41.13 35.02
CA GLU A 73 -10.22 -41.94 34.20
C GLU A 73 -10.71 -41.25 32.91
N THR A 74 -10.61 -39.92 32.82
CA THR A 74 -10.94 -39.17 31.60
C THR A 74 -9.74 -38.99 30.65
N ALA A 75 -8.51 -39.14 31.14
CA ALA A 75 -7.29 -38.99 30.34
C ALA A 75 -7.02 -40.16 29.38
N GLY A 76 -7.61 -41.34 29.61
CA GLY A 76 -7.40 -42.54 28.78
C GLY A 76 -8.23 -42.62 27.49
N ARG A 77 -9.19 -41.71 27.26
CA ARG A 77 -10.04 -41.69 26.05
C ARG A 77 -9.79 -40.52 25.10
N HIS A 78 -8.91 -39.58 25.46
CA HIS A 78 -8.58 -38.43 24.60
C HIS A 78 -7.34 -38.65 23.72
N SER A 79 -6.42 -39.53 24.10
CA SER A 79 -5.17 -39.74 23.35
C SER A 79 -5.30 -40.51 22.03
N GLN A 80 -6.49 -41.05 21.71
CA GLN A 80 -6.71 -41.79 20.46
C GLN A 80 -7.37 -40.95 19.36
N ARG A 81 -7.95 -39.78 19.68
CA ARG A 81 -8.48 -38.84 18.67
C ARG A 81 -7.42 -37.87 18.11
N ASP A 82 -6.32 -37.68 18.82
CA ASP A 82 -5.31 -36.69 18.42
C ASP A 82 -4.31 -37.21 17.38
N ILE A 83 -4.20 -38.54 17.19
CA ILE A 83 -3.26 -39.12 16.22
C ILE A 83 -3.83 -39.10 14.79
N ASP A 84 -5.15 -39.25 14.63
CA ASP A 84 -5.80 -39.17 13.31
C ASP A 84 -5.97 -37.72 12.81
N GLN A 85 -6.04 -36.75 13.73
CA GLN A 85 -6.19 -35.32 13.38
C GLN A 85 -4.86 -34.64 13.00
N ALA A 86 -3.71 -35.23 13.37
CA ALA A 86 -2.39 -34.75 12.99
C ALA A 86 -1.96 -35.16 11.56
N GLY A 87 -2.58 -36.20 10.98
CA GLY A 87 -2.32 -36.68 9.61
C GLY A 87 -3.11 -35.93 8.52
N GLY A 88 -4.37 -35.58 8.78
CA GLY A 88 -5.25 -34.92 7.81
C GLY A 88 -4.87 -33.48 7.43
N ASN A 89 -4.01 -32.83 8.23
CA ASN A 89 -3.63 -31.42 8.04
C ASN A 89 -2.36 -31.20 7.20
N ARG A 90 -1.61 -32.25 6.82
CA ARG A 90 -0.45 -32.08 5.92
C ARG A 90 -0.86 -32.11 4.45
N MET A 91 -1.76 -33.01 4.07
CA MET A 91 -2.30 -33.09 2.72
C MET A 91 -3.13 -31.83 2.39
N GLY A 92 -3.95 -31.35 3.34
CA GLY A 92 -4.72 -30.12 3.16
C GLY A 92 -3.86 -28.84 3.16
N ARG A 93 -2.74 -28.79 3.89
CA ARG A 93 -1.80 -27.67 3.81
C ARG A 93 -1.01 -27.67 2.51
N LEU A 94 -0.57 -28.83 2.04
CA LEU A 94 0.11 -28.96 0.76
C LEU A 94 -0.84 -28.63 -0.40
N GLY A 95 -2.09 -29.10 -0.36
CA GLY A 95 -3.12 -28.76 -1.35
C GLY A 95 -3.37 -27.25 -1.43
N ARG A 96 -3.59 -26.58 -0.29
CA ARG A 96 -3.75 -25.11 -0.24
C ARG A 96 -2.49 -24.36 -0.67
N PHE A 97 -1.31 -24.90 -0.37
CA PHE A 97 -0.05 -24.31 -0.82
C PHE A 97 0.13 -24.44 -2.33
N MET A 98 -0.17 -25.59 -2.92
CA MET A 98 -0.09 -25.79 -4.37
C MET A 98 -1.13 -24.95 -5.11
N GLU A 99 -2.34 -24.81 -4.56
CA GLU A 99 -3.36 -23.89 -5.07
C GLU A 99 -2.90 -22.43 -5.00
N PHE A 100 -2.29 -22.03 -3.88
CA PHE A 100 -1.67 -20.70 -3.76
C PHE A 100 -0.56 -20.49 -4.79
N VAL A 101 0.33 -21.47 -4.98
CA VAL A 101 1.42 -21.39 -5.96
C VAL A 101 0.89 -21.32 -7.39
N SER A 102 -0.13 -22.10 -7.73
CA SER A 102 -0.78 -22.06 -9.05
C SER A 102 -1.44 -20.70 -9.29
N ASN A 103 -2.24 -20.22 -8.33
CA ASN A 103 -2.86 -18.91 -8.42
C ASN A 103 -1.82 -17.80 -8.51
N TYR A 104 -0.70 -17.92 -7.79
CA TYR A 104 0.40 -16.97 -7.87
C TYR A 104 1.09 -17.01 -9.24
N GLN A 105 1.30 -18.18 -9.83
CA GLN A 105 1.85 -18.32 -11.18
C GLN A 105 0.95 -17.67 -12.23
N ASP A 106 -0.36 -17.90 -12.17
CA ASP A 106 -1.33 -17.27 -13.08
C ASP A 106 -1.38 -15.74 -12.88
N THR A 107 -1.26 -15.29 -11.64
CA THR A 107 -1.23 -13.87 -11.27
C THR A 107 0.04 -13.18 -11.77
N VAL A 108 1.19 -13.85 -11.72
CA VAL A 108 2.47 -13.32 -12.22
C VAL A 108 2.53 -13.36 -13.75
N ALA A 109 1.76 -14.24 -14.39
CA ALA A 109 1.65 -14.29 -15.85
C ALA A 109 0.92 -13.07 -16.43
N ASP A 110 0.00 -12.45 -15.68
CA ASP A 110 -0.61 -11.17 -16.09
C ASP A 110 0.31 -9.99 -15.72
N PRO A 111 0.92 -9.29 -16.70
CA PRO A 111 1.84 -8.19 -16.43
C PRO A 111 1.19 -7.04 -15.66
N TYR A 112 -0.14 -6.84 -15.79
CA TYR A 112 -0.88 -5.83 -15.07
C TYR A 112 -0.97 -6.16 -13.57
N GLN A 113 -1.25 -7.41 -13.26
CA GLN A 113 -1.33 -7.89 -11.89
C GLN A 113 0.06 -7.90 -11.25
N ALA A 114 1.06 -8.45 -11.93
CA ALA A 114 2.45 -8.46 -11.47
C ALA A 114 2.94 -7.03 -11.13
N THR A 115 2.67 -6.07 -12.01
CA THR A 115 3.03 -4.66 -11.77
C THR A 115 2.24 -4.08 -10.59
N GLY A 116 0.94 -4.33 -10.50
CA GLY A 116 0.12 -3.90 -9.36
C GLY A 116 0.65 -4.41 -8.01
N PHE A 117 1.04 -5.68 -7.93
CA PHE A 117 1.65 -6.25 -6.73
C PHE A 117 2.99 -5.61 -6.39
N ALA A 118 3.83 -5.36 -7.40
CA ALA A 118 5.11 -4.67 -7.19
C ALA A 118 4.91 -3.24 -6.64
N LEU A 119 3.95 -2.50 -7.17
CA LEU A 119 3.61 -1.15 -6.70
C LEU A 119 3.06 -1.17 -5.26
N LEU A 120 2.21 -2.14 -4.92
CA LEU A 120 1.74 -2.39 -3.56
C LEU A 120 2.91 -2.63 -2.59
N GLY A 121 3.91 -3.42 -3.02
CA GLY A 121 5.12 -3.66 -2.23
C GLY A 121 5.92 -2.37 -1.96
N ILE A 122 6.08 -1.51 -2.98
CA ILE A 122 6.74 -0.21 -2.82
C ILE A 122 5.98 0.67 -1.85
N GLN A 123 4.66 0.80 -2.01
CA GLN A 123 3.81 1.57 -1.12
C GLN A 123 3.90 1.09 0.33
N ASP A 124 3.82 -0.23 0.53
CA ASP A 124 3.88 -0.82 1.87
C ASP A 124 5.24 -0.59 2.53
N HIS A 125 6.34 -0.70 1.77
CA HIS A 125 7.68 -0.41 2.25
C HIS A 125 7.80 1.02 2.78
N TYR A 126 7.44 2.02 1.97
CA TYR A 126 7.52 3.43 2.37
C TYR A 126 6.52 3.79 3.49
N ARG A 127 5.35 3.16 3.51
CA ARG A 127 4.39 3.28 4.63
C ARG A 127 5.00 2.77 5.94
N LYS A 128 5.64 1.60 5.92
CA LYS A 128 6.29 1.02 7.11
C LYS A 128 7.44 1.88 7.64
N LEU A 129 8.09 2.63 6.77
CA LEU A 129 9.11 3.63 7.14
C LEU A 129 8.52 4.95 7.68
N GLY A 130 7.19 5.09 7.72
CA GLY A 130 6.52 6.34 8.12
C GLY A 130 6.64 7.45 7.09
N LYS A 131 7.04 7.14 5.85
CA LYS A 131 7.31 8.11 4.78
C LYS A 131 6.55 7.76 3.50
N PRO A 132 5.20 7.72 3.52
CA PRO A 132 4.41 7.27 2.37
C PRO A 132 4.63 8.13 1.12
N LEU A 133 4.91 9.43 1.28
CA LEU A 133 5.15 10.35 0.16
C LEU A 133 6.48 10.11 -0.57
N ASP A 134 7.45 9.45 0.05
CA ASP A 134 8.73 9.12 -0.60
C ASP A 134 8.57 8.07 -1.71
N ALA A 135 7.45 7.35 -1.76
CA ALA A 135 7.09 6.49 -2.87
C ALA A 135 6.67 7.25 -4.14
N VAL A 136 6.21 8.51 -4.01
CA VAL A 136 5.62 9.29 -5.11
C VAL A 136 6.61 9.46 -6.29
N PRO A 137 7.87 9.88 -6.09
CA PRO A 137 8.81 10.04 -7.22
C PRO A 137 9.06 8.74 -7.97
N VAL A 138 9.04 7.60 -7.29
CA VAL A 138 9.20 6.27 -7.90
C VAL A 138 8.02 5.98 -8.83
N LEU A 139 6.79 6.18 -8.35
CA LEU A 139 5.60 5.93 -9.14
C LEU A 139 5.43 6.95 -10.29
N GLN A 140 5.82 8.20 -10.09
CA GLN A 140 5.82 9.21 -11.15
C GLN A 140 6.77 8.85 -12.30
N LYS A 141 7.94 8.29 -11.97
CA LYS A 141 8.87 7.78 -12.99
C LYS A 141 8.24 6.63 -13.79
N VAL A 142 7.64 5.65 -13.10
CA VAL A 142 6.93 4.54 -13.76
C VAL A 142 5.82 5.07 -14.67
N LEU A 143 5.03 6.04 -14.20
CA LEU A 143 3.95 6.66 -14.97
C LEU A 143 4.46 7.36 -16.24
N ALA A 144 5.62 8.03 -16.17
CA ALA A 144 6.23 8.72 -17.30
C ALA A 144 6.72 7.74 -18.37
N ASP A 145 7.25 6.59 -17.96
CA ASP A 145 7.79 5.56 -18.86
C ASP A 145 6.68 4.64 -19.43
N THR A 146 5.49 4.64 -18.82
CA THR A 146 4.37 3.77 -19.22
C THR A 146 3.53 4.38 -20.34
N ARG A 147 3.53 3.71 -21.50
CA ARG A 147 2.69 4.06 -22.66
C ARG A 147 1.33 3.37 -22.67
N ASP A 148 1.25 2.17 -22.12
CA ASP A 148 0.01 1.40 -22.09
C ASP A 148 -1.03 2.04 -21.17
N GLN A 149 -2.22 2.33 -21.70
CA GLN A 149 -3.25 3.09 -21.00
C GLN A 149 -3.78 2.37 -19.76
N ARG A 150 -3.94 1.03 -19.83
CA ARG A 150 -4.42 0.25 -18.69
C ARG A 150 -3.38 0.24 -17.57
N MET A 151 -2.11 0.08 -17.91
CA MET A 151 -1.01 0.13 -16.96
C MET A 151 -0.86 1.51 -16.33
N ARG A 152 -1.01 2.59 -17.11
CA ARG A 152 -1.02 3.96 -16.58
C ARG A 152 -2.08 4.16 -15.50
N ASN A 153 -3.30 3.67 -15.75
CA ASN A 153 -4.39 3.73 -14.77
C ASN A 153 -4.09 2.96 -13.48
N ILE A 154 -3.40 1.81 -13.58
CA ILE A 154 -2.94 1.07 -12.39
C ILE A 154 -1.96 1.93 -11.58
N VAL A 155 -0.97 2.53 -12.23
CA VAL A 155 0.01 3.41 -11.55
C VAL A 155 -0.68 4.62 -10.91
N LEU A 156 -1.59 5.27 -11.63
CA LEU A 156 -2.37 6.41 -11.11
C LEU A 156 -3.23 6.03 -9.91
N TYR A 157 -3.85 4.85 -9.93
CA TYR A 157 -4.60 4.34 -8.79
C TYR A 157 -3.72 4.21 -7.54
N HIS A 158 -2.49 3.70 -7.69
CA HIS A 158 -1.55 3.64 -6.58
C HIS A 158 -1.07 5.02 -6.12
N LEU A 159 -0.83 5.98 -7.02
CA LEU A 159 -0.53 7.37 -6.62
C LEU A 159 -1.68 7.98 -5.80
N ARG A 160 -2.93 7.78 -6.25
CA ARG A 160 -4.13 8.22 -5.54
C ARG A 160 -4.16 7.69 -4.11
N GLN A 161 -3.93 6.39 -3.93
CA GLN A 161 -3.91 5.76 -2.60
C GLN A 161 -2.80 6.32 -1.69
N ILE A 162 -1.65 6.69 -2.24
CA ILE A 162 -0.58 7.31 -1.45
C ILE A 162 -1.04 8.67 -0.92
N TYR A 163 -1.61 9.51 -1.79
CA TYR A 163 -2.07 10.84 -1.40
C TYR A 163 -3.26 10.79 -0.42
N GLU A 164 -4.20 9.87 -0.64
CA GLU A 164 -5.32 9.60 0.28
C GLU A 164 -4.81 9.27 1.69
N ARG A 165 -3.88 8.32 1.79
CA ARG A 165 -3.30 7.89 3.08
C ARG A 165 -2.43 8.95 3.74
N ALA A 166 -1.83 9.83 2.95
CA ALA A 166 -1.02 10.94 3.44
C ALA A 166 -1.86 12.17 3.84
N GLY A 167 -3.18 12.16 3.62
CA GLY A 167 -4.06 13.31 3.86
C GLY A 167 -3.79 14.49 2.93
N ASN A 168 -3.27 14.24 1.73
CA ASN A 168 -2.99 15.28 0.74
C ASN A 168 -4.15 15.38 -0.26
N ASP A 169 -5.21 16.07 0.16
CA ASP A 169 -6.48 16.13 -0.57
C ASP A 169 -6.36 16.78 -1.95
N GLU A 170 -5.51 17.81 -2.08
CA GLU A 170 -5.30 18.50 -3.36
C GLU A 170 -4.73 17.54 -4.41
N GLN A 171 -3.67 16.81 -4.05
CA GLN A 171 -3.05 15.85 -4.97
C GLN A 171 -3.92 14.61 -5.19
N PHE A 172 -4.65 14.17 -4.17
CA PHE A 172 -5.64 13.12 -4.31
C PHE A 172 -6.71 13.46 -5.35
N LEU A 173 -7.28 14.67 -5.29
CA LEU A 173 -8.27 15.15 -6.25
C LEU A 173 -7.65 15.30 -7.65
N ALA A 174 -6.45 15.87 -7.76
CA ALA A 174 -5.76 16.03 -9.04
C ALA A 174 -5.54 14.69 -9.75
N VAL A 175 -5.04 13.68 -9.03
CA VAL A 175 -4.83 12.33 -9.60
C VAL A 175 -6.16 11.65 -9.92
N SER A 176 -7.18 11.82 -9.09
CA SER A 176 -8.52 11.26 -9.35
C SER A 176 -9.13 11.83 -10.64
N GLN A 177 -9.02 13.14 -10.84
CA GLN A 177 -9.46 13.79 -12.07
C GLN A 177 -8.66 13.29 -13.29
N GLN A 178 -7.35 13.06 -13.12
CA GLN A 178 -6.53 12.51 -14.19
C GLN A 178 -7.01 11.11 -14.62
N ILE A 179 -7.31 10.21 -13.67
CA ILE A 179 -7.85 8.86 -13.97
C ILE A 179 -9.15 8.96 -14.76
N VAL A 180 -10.08 9.83 -14.34
CA VAL A 180 -11.35 10.03 -15.04
C VAL A 180 -11.12 10.52 -16.48
N ASN A 181 -10.25 11.51 -16.66
CA ASN A 181 -9.93 12.06 -17.98
C ASN A 181 -9.28 11.03 -18.90
N GLU A 182 -8.38 10.20 -18.36
CA GLU A 182 -7.72 9.12 -19.09
C GLU A 182 -8.73 8.05 -19.54
N ASN A 183 -9.68 7.67 -18.68
CA ASN A 183 -10.75 6.73 -19.02
C ASN A 183 -11.72 7.28 -20.08
N ILE A 184 -12.10 8.56 -19.98
CA ILE A 184 -12.96 9.20 -21.00
C ILE A 184 -12.28 9.16 -22.36
N ARG A 185 -10.97 9.46 -22.43
CA ARG A 185 -10.20 9.40 -23.68
C ARG A 185 -10.17 7.98 -24.27
N ALA A 186 -10.01 6.95 -23.43
CA ALA A 186 -10.01 5.56 -23.89
C ALA A 186 -11.37 5.15 -24.51
N ILE A 187 -12.49 5.52 -23.86
CA ILE A 187 -13.83 5.26 -24.40
C ILE A 187 -14.04 5.98 -25.75
N GLN A 188 -13.53 7.21 -25.86
CA GLN A 188 -13.61 7.99 -27.09
C GLN A 188 -12.71 7.45 -28.21
N SER A 189 -11.58 6.81 -27.90
CA SER A 189 -10.75 6.15 -28.91
C SER A 189 -11.39 4.86 -29.40
N ASP A 190 -11.99 4.08 -28.50
CA ASP A 190 -12.61 2.79 -28.86
C ASP A 190 -13.87 2.99 -29.72
N SER A 191 -14.64 4.06 -29.50
CA SER A 191 -15.82 4.38 -30.31
C SER A 191 -15.51 4.91 -31.72
N ARG A 192 -14.24 5.18 -32.04
CA ARG A 192 -13.81 5.65 -33.37
C ARG A 192 -13.20 4.56 -34.24
N ASN A 193 -12.84 3.42 -33.65
CA ASN A 193 -12.26 2.27 -34.34
C ASN A 193 -13.34 1.25 -34.69
#